data_AF-A0A3N2MTK4-F1
#
_entry.id   AF-A0A3N2MTK4-F1
#
_cell.length_a   1.000
_cell.length_b   1.000
_cell.length_c   1.000
_cell.angle_alpha   90.00
_cell.angle_beta   90.00
_cell.angle_gamma   90.00
#
_symmetry.space_group_name_H-M   'P 1'
#
loop_
_entity.id
_entity.type
_entity.pdbx_description
1 polymer ?
#
loop_
_entity_poly.entity_id
_entity_poly.type
_entity_poly.pdbx_seq_one_letter_code
_entity_poly.pdbx_strand_id
1 'polypeptide(L)'
;MEIPSEIRHLIDNNEFEAAIVGLNDAIEADLCNVACYLERARLNWKLGRRREAINDYYKAAELDPDGPARQALEHISGIMQFYNKDLYNP
;
A
#
# COMPACT_ATOMS: atom_id res chain seq x y z
N MET A 1 -8.84 13.48 -5.23
CA MET A 1 -9.44 12.67 -6.30
C MET A 1 -9.62 11.26 -5.79
N GLU A 2 -10.65 10.57 -6.25
CA GLU A 2 -11.03 9.23 -5.78
C GLU A 2 -10.58 8.15 -6.77
N ILE A 3 -10.44 6.92 -6.27
CA ILE A 3 -10.10 5.76 -7.11
C ILE A 3 -11.25 5.52 -8.10
N PRO A 4 -10.97 5.31 -9.40
CA PRO A 4 -11.97 4.94 -10.40
C PRO A 4 -12.90 3.80 -9.95
N SER A 5 -14.18 3.93 -10.29
CA SER A 5 -15.23 2.97 -9.88
C SER A 5 -14.96 1.55 -10.35
N GLU A 6 -14.36 1.39 -11.52
CA GLU A 6 -14.00 0.10 -12.11
C GLU A 6 -12.98 -0.61 -11.24
N ILE A 7 -11.97 0.12 -10.75
CA ILE A 7 -10.96 -0.41 -9.83
C ILE A 7 -11.60 -0.78 -8.49
N ARG A 8 -12.51 0.06 -7.97
CA ARG A 8 -13.23 -0.24 -6.73
C ARG A 8 -14.02 -1.55 -6.85
N HIS A 9 -14.73 -1.75 -7.96
CA HIS A 9 -15.48 -2.97 -8.21
C HIS A 9 -14.59 -4.22 -8.26
N LEU A 10 -13.40 -4.14 -8.86
CA LEU A 10 -12.42 -5.23 -8.84
C LEU A 10 -11.96 -5.55 -7.40
N ILE A 11 -11.73 -4.52 -6.58
CA ILE A 11 -11.37 -4.69 -5.16
C ILE A 11 -12.50 -5.39 -4.40
N ASP A 12 -13.74 -4.96 -4.60
CA ASP A 12 -14.93 -5.50 -3.92
C ASP A 12 -15.19 -6.97 -4.30
N ASN A 13 -14.85 -7.38 -5.52
CA ASN A 13 -14.94 -8.76 -6.00
C ASN A 13 -13.73 -9.63 -5.64
N ASN A 14 -12.76 -9.11 -4.88
CA ASN A 14 -11.48 -9.76 -4.56
C ASN A 14 -10.60 -10.07 -5.79
N GLU A 15 -10.80 -9.37 -6.90
CA GLU A 15 -9.99 -9.47 -8.12
C GLU A 15 -8.70 -8.65 -7.99
N PHE A 16 -7.89 -8.97 -6.97
CA PHE A 16 -6.81 -8.09 -6.51
C PHE A 16 -5.72 -7.86 -7.54
N GLU A 17 -5.36 -8.86 -8.37
CA GLU A 17 -4.36 -8.66 -9.42
C GLU A 17 -4.84 -7.68 -10.49
N ALA A 18 -6.10 -7.82 -10.93
CA ALA A 18 -6.69 -6.90 -11.89
C ALA A 18 -6.81 -5.48 -11.31
N ALA A 19 -7.21 -5.37 -10.03
CA ALA A 19 -7.25 -4.09 -9.34
C ALA A 19 -5.86 -3.44 -9.26
N ILE A 20 -4.79 -4.21 -9.01
CA ILE A 20 -3.41 -3.70 -8.99
C ILE A 20 -2.99 -3.19 -10.36
N VAL A 21 -3.34 -3.88 -11.44
CA VAL A 21 -3.08 -3.40 -12.81
C VAL A 21 -3.79 -2.07 -13.05
N GLY A 22 -5.08 -1.98 -12.75
CA GLY A 22 -5.83 -0.72 -12.90
C GLY A 22 -5.28 0.41 -12.03
N LEU A 23 -4.80 0.10 -10.81
CA LEU A 23 -4.14 1.08 -9.94
C LEU A 23 -2.82 1.58 -10.52
N ASN A 24 -2.04 0.74 -11.22
CA ASN A 24 -0.83 1.18 -11.91
C ASN A 24 -1.18 2.20 -13.00
N ASP A 25 -2.16 1.88 -13.85
CA ASP A 25 -2.62 2.75 -14.94
C ASP A 25 -3.15 4.08 -14.37
N ALA A 26 -3.90 4.03 -13.27
CA ALA A 26 -4.43 5.23 -12.59
C ALA A 26 -3.34 6.10 -11.96
N ILE A 27 -2.23 5.51 -11.51
CA ILE A 27 -1.05 6.24 -11.02
C ILE A 27 -0.34 6.92 -12.17
N GLU A 28 -0.10 6.21 -13.28
CA GLU A 28 0.56 6.77 -14.47
C GLU A 28 -0.23 7.93 -15.09
N ALA A 29 -1.56 7.86 -15.03
CA ALA A 29 -2.47 8.90 -15.48
C ALA A 29 -2.76 10.00 -14.43
N ASP A 30 -2.11 9.96 -13.26
CA ASP A 30 -2.28 10.95 -12.17
C ASP A 30 -3.74 11.12 -11.71
N LEU A 31 -4.50 10.01 -11.66
CA LEU A 31 -5.94 10.05 -11.38
C LEU A 31 -6.26 10.04 -9.88
N CYS A 32 -5.42 9.43 -9.03
CA CYS A 32 -5.72 9.34 -7.60
C CYS A 32 -4.54 9.34 -6.61
N ASN A 33 -3.32 9.69 -7.04
CA ASN A 33 -2.12 9.94 -6.21
C ASN A 33 -2.06 9.12 -4.91
N VAL A 34 -2.25 9.76 -3.75
CA VAL A 34 -2.18 9.17 -2.40
C VAL A 34 -3.11 7.95 -2.28
N ALA A 35 -4.35 8.06 -2.75
CA ALA A 35 -5.34 6.99 -2.63
C ALA A 35 -4.96 5.77 -3.49
N CYS A 36 -4.45 6.00 -4.70
CA CYS A 36 -3.97 4.93 -5.57
C CYS A 36 -2.84 4.13 -4.90
N TYR A 37 -1.80 4.82 -4.40
CA TYR A 37 -0.68 4.16 -3.73
C TYR A 37 -1.13 3.44 -2.45
N LEU A 38 -1.99 4.06 -1.64
CA LEU A 38 -2.47 3.47 -0.40
C LEU A 38 -3.26 2.17 -0.65
N GLU A 39 -4.17 2.15 -1.63
CA GLU A 39 -4.91 0.93 -1.94
C GLU A 39 -4.02 -0.13 -2.59
N ARG A 40 -3.10 0.25 -3.49
CA ARG A 40 -2.15 -0.70 -4.07
C ARG A 40 -1.28 -1.35 -2.99
N ALA A 41 -0.85 -0.58 -1.98
CA ALA A 41 -0.13 -1.07 -0.83
C ALA A 41 -0.93 -2.12 -0.04
N ARG A 42 -2.22 -1.84 0.24
CA ARG A 42 -3.12 -2.74 0.96
C ARG A 42 -3.35 -4.05 0.21
N LEU A 43 -3.53 -3.99 -1.10
CA LEU A 43 -3.71 -5.17 -1.94
C LEU A 43 -2.44 -6.02 -2.00
N ASN A 44 -1.29 -5.40 -2.25
CA ASN A 44 0.01 -6.10 -2.21
C ASN A 44 0.27 -6.73 -0.83
N TRP A 45 -0.12 -6.04 0.25
CA TRP A 45 -0.05 -6.60 1.60
C TRP A 45 -0.95 -7.84 1.75
N LYS A 46 -2.20 -7.81 1.27
CA LYS A 46 -3.10 -8.97 1.28
C LYS A 46 -2.53 -10.16 0.51
N LEU A 47 -1.85 -9.91 -0.61
CA LEU A 47 -1.21 -10.93 -1.45
C LEU A 47 0.14 -11.43 -0.90
N GLY A 48 0.60 -10.93 0.25
CA GLY A 48 1.91 -11.30 0.81
C GLY A 48 3.11 -10.65 0.12
N ARG A 49 2.88 -9.74 -0.83
CA ARG A 49 3.90 -8.93 -1.52
C ARG A 49 4.34 -7.77 -0.63
N ARG A 50 5.00 -8.12 0.49
CA ARG A 50 5.33 -7.20 1.58
C ARG A 50 6.23 -6.04 1.12
N ARG A 51 7.21 -6.32 0.27
CA ARG A 51 8.17 -5.31 -0.22
C ARG A 51 7.47 -4.28 -1.10
N GLU A 52 6.65 -4.74 -2.03
CA GLU A 52 5.85 -3.90 -2.93
C GLU A 52 4.89 -3.03 -2.12
N ALA A 53 4.21 -3.62 -1.13
CA ALA A 53 3.33 -2.88 -0.24
C ALA A 53 4.05 -1.78 0.55
N ILE A 54 5.22 -2.08 1.12
CA ILE A 54 6.01 -1.11 1.89
C ILE A 54 6.46 0.05 1.00
N ASN A 55 6.93 -0.23 -0.21
CA ASN A 55 7.31 0.81 -1.17
C ASN A 55 6.14 1.75 -1.48
N ASP A 56 4.95 1.19 -1.70
CA ASP A 56 3.74 1.98 -1.96
C ASP A 56 3.31 2.80 -0.74
N TYR A 57 3.40 2.24 0.47
CA TYR A 57 3.15 3.01 1.69
C TYR A 57 4.14 4.17 1.85
N TYR A 58 5.42 3.99 1.51
CA TYR A 58 6.38 5.09 1.51
C TYR A 58 5.99 6.19 0.52
N LYS A 59 5.60 5.82 -0.71
CA LYS A 59 5.14 6.81 -1.70
C LYS A 59 3.88 7.54 -1.25
N ALA A 60 2.90 6.84 -0.69
CA ALA A 60 1.73 7.49 -0.13
C ALA A 60 2.07 8.43 1.04
N ALA A 61 3.01 8.06 1.92
CA ALA A 61 3.44 8.89 3.04
C ALA A 61 4.33 10.07 2.64
N GLU A 62 5.08 9.99 1.53
CA GLU A 62 5.78 11.13 0.95
C GLU A 62 4.80 12.22 0.49
N LEU A 63 3.64 11.80 -0.03
CA LEU A 63 2.59 12.69 -0.55
C LEU A 63 1.62 13.18 0.55
N ASP A 64 1.39 12.36 1.58
CA ASP A 64 0.56 12.67 2.75
C ASP A 64 1.25 12.19 4.04
N PRO A 65 2.13 13.02 4.62
CA PRO A 65 2.96 12.65 5.77
C PRO A 65 2.19 12.32 7.05
N ASP A 66 0.99 12.87 7.22
CA ASP A 66 0.12 12.64 8.39
C ASP A 66 -0.98 11.62 8.08
N GLY A 67 -0.95 11.04 6.88
CA GLY A 67 -1.98 10.17 6.35
C GLY A 67 -1.94 8.72 6.87
N PRO A 68 -2.91 7.90 6.45
CA PRO A 68 -3.00 6.49 6.85
C PRO A 68 -1.77 5.66 6.48
N ALA A 69 -1.07 6.03 5.40
CA ALA A 69 0.14 5.34 4.96
C ALA A 69 1.29 5.49 5.96
N ARG A 70 1.44 6.66 6.58
CA ARG A 70 2.44 6.90 7.63
C ARG A 70 2.19 6.01 8.84
N GLN A 71 0.94 5.95 9.30
CA GLN A 71 0.53 5.11 10.41
C GLN A 71 0.78 3.62 10.11
N ALA A 72 0.49 3.18 8.87
CA ALA A 72 0.78 1.82 8.43
C ALA A 72 2.29 1.50 8.50
N LEU A 73 3.16 2.42 8.07
CA LEU A 73 4.62 2.24 8.16
C LEU A 73 5.13 2.17 9.60
N GLU A 74 4.55 2.94 10.51
CA GLU A 74 4.90 2.90 11.93
C GLU A 74 4.54 1.55 12.55
N HIS A 75 3.36 1.01 12.23
CA HIS A 75 2.97 -0.34 12.63
C HIS A 75 3.89 -1.41 12.04
N ILE A 76 4.20 -1.33 10.74
CA ILE A 76 5.11 -2.28 10.07
C ILE A 76 6.50 -2.23 10.71
N SER A 77 7.01 -1.02 11.00
CA SER A 77 8.30 -0.85 11.67
C SER A 77 8.31 -1.46 13.07
N GLY A 78 7.23 -1.30 13.83
CA GLY A 78 7.07 -1.95 15.14
C GLY A 78 7.07 -3.48 15.06
N ILE A 79 6.38 -4.03 14.06
CA ILE A 79 6.37 -5.49 13.79
C ILE A 79 7.77 -5.98 13.44
N MET A 80 8.46 -5.30 12.50
CA MET A 80 9.80 -5.67 12.06
C MET A 80 10.81 -5.57 13.21
N GLN A 81 10.70 -4.54 14.06
CA GLN A 81 11.54 -4.39 15.24
C GLN A 81 11.28 -5.50 16.27
N PHE A 82 10.04 -5.95 16.44
CA PHE A 82 9.72 -7.06 17.32
C PHE A 82 10.35 -8.37 16.84
N TYR A 83 10.23 -8.70 15.54
CA TYR A 83 10.80 -9.92 14.97
C TYR A 83 12.33 -9.89 14.85
N ASN A 84 12.94 -8.70 14.68
CA ASN A 84 14.40 -8.57 14.59
C ASN A 84 15.12 -8.46 15.95
N LYS A 85 14.41 -8.50 17.09
CA LYS A 85 15.06 -8.50 18.41
C LYS A 85 15.83 -9.79 18.72
N ASP A 86 15.48 -10.91 18.08
CA ASP A 86 16.22 -12.18 18.23
C ASP A 86 17.59 -12.18 17.53
N LEU A 87 17.86 -11.18 16.66
CA LEU A 87 19.19 -10.95 16.07
C LEU A 87 20.12 -10.13 16.98
N TYR A 88 19.58 -9.49 18.02
CA TYR A 88 20.31 -8.67 18.99
C TYR A 88 20.21 -9.24 20.40
N ASN A 89 20.36 -10.55 20.54
CA ASN A 89 20.75 -11.16 21.80
C ASN A 89 22.23 -11.59 21.72
N PRO A 90 23.19 -10.70 22.00
CA PRO A 90 24.60 -11.06 22.18
C PRO A 90 24.79 -11.99 23.40
#